data_AF-A0A3S3PHQ2-F1
#
_entry.id   AF-A0A3S3PHQ2-F1
#
_cell.length_a   1.000
_cell.length_b   1.000
_cell.length_c   1.000
_cell.angle_alpha   90.00
_cell.angle_beta   90.00
_cell.angle_gamma   90.00
#
_symmetry.space_group_name_H-M   'P 1'
#
loop_
_entity.id
_entity.type
_entity.pdbx_description
1 polymer ?
#
loop_
_entity_poly.entity_id
_entity_poly.type
_entity_poly.pdbx_seq_one_letter_code
_entity_poly.pdbx_strand_id
1 'polypeptide(L)'
;MAKIFYSIKNHVLVGLGIGLISPGILACIAWYLMHHTTALKKADLLLIGCVAVNLLWMNYFFKVNKENAGRGVVSATFICAFVFFFYKIMQEV
;
A
#
# COMPACT_ATOMS: atom_id res chain seq x y z
N MET A 1 14.64 12.19 11.22
CA MET A 1 14.38 12.05 9.76
C MET A 1 13.01 12.64 9.40
N ALA A 2 12.81 13.96 9.49
CA ALA A 2 11.46 14.56 9.41
C ALA A 2 11.39 15.88 8.60
N LYS A 3 12.39 16.19 7.77
CA LYS A 3 12.43 17.44 6.97
C LYS A 3 11.95 17.29 5.51
N ILE A 4 11.73 16.07 5.02
CA ILE A 4 11.35 15.82 3.61
C ILE A 4 9.84 16.06 3.37
N PHE A 5 9.00 15.95 4.41
CA PHE A 5 7.54 16.00 4.25
C PHE A 5 6.91 17.40 4.31
N TYR A 6 7.67 18.44 4.69
CA TYR A 6 7.12 19.80 4.85
C TYR A 6 6.76 20.46 3.50
N SER A 7 7.44 20.07 2.42
CA SER A 7 7.18 20.55 1.05
C SER A 7 6.31 19.59 0.23
N ILE A 8 5.58 18.68 0.86
CA ILE A 8 4.60 17.87 0.13
C ILE A 8 3.38 18.73 -0.12
N LYS A 9 3.16 19.18 -1.36
CA LYS A 9 1.89 19.81 -1.77
C LYS A 9 0.72 18.90 -1.37
N ASN A 10 -0.38 19.50 -0.91
CA ASN A 10 -1.64 18.82 -0.57
C ASN A 10 -2.33 18.26 -1.83
N HIS A 11 -1.66 17.34 -2.51
CA HIS A 11 -2.06 16.81 -3.79
C HIS A 11 -2.26 15.30 -3.70
N VAL A 12 -3.37 14.84 -4.26
CA VAL A 12 -3.79 13.43 -4.26
C VAL A 12 -2.71 12.53 -4.83
N LEU A 13 -1.97 13.03 -5.84
CA LEU A 13 -0.87 12.31 -6.50
C LEU A 13 0.29 11.97 -5.56
N VAL A 14 0.58 12.80 -4.55
CA VAL A 14 1.68 12.53 -3.61
C VAL A 14 1.28 11.47 -2.60
N GLY A 15 0.03 11.54 -2.12
CA GLY A 15 -0.55 10.47 -1.31
C GLY A 15 -0.60 9.15 -2.07
N LEU A 16 -0.95 9.20 -3.35
CA LEU A 16 -0.98 8.04 -4.23
C LEU A 16 0.40 7.43 -4.43
N GLY A 17 1.42 8.23 -4.73
CA GLY A 17 2.80 7.74 -4.89
C GLY A 17 3.34 7.06 -3.62
N ILE A 18 3.12 7.68 -2.46
CA ILE A 18 3.59 7.13 -1.17
C ILE A 18 2.81 5.86 -0.81
N GLY A 19 1.49 5.87 -1.04
CA GLY A 19 0.61 4.74 -0.84
C GLY A 19 0.76 3.62 -1.89
N LEU A 20 1.57 3.80 -2.94
CA LEU A 20 1.90 2.74 -3.91
C LEU A 20 3.31 2.19 -3.68
N ILE A 21 4.26 3.05 -3.32
CA ILE A 21 5.66 2.67 -3.03
C ILE A 21 5.73 1.81 -1.76
N SER A 22 5.07 2.23 -0.69
CA SER A 22 5.07 1.49 0.59
C SER A 22 4.55 0.05 0.44
N PRO A 23 3.36 -0.18 -0.14
CA PRO A 23 2.88 -1.54 -0.38
C PRO A 23 3.64 -2.27 -1.50
N GLY A 24 4.20 -1.57 -2.49
CA GLY A 24 5.06 -2.18 -3.51
C GLY A 24 6.32 -2.81 -2.93
N ILE A 25 6.97 -2.13 -1.98
CA ILE A 25 8.10 -2.68 -1.23
C ILE A 25 7.65 -3.86 -0.36
N LEU A 26 6.53 -3.72 0.34
CA LEU A 26 5.95 -4.79 1.16
C LEU A 26 5.59 -6.02 0.32
N ALA A 27 5.04 -5.82 -0.87
CA ALA A 27 4.71 -6.87 -1.83
C ALA A 27 5.96 -7.57 -2.37
N CYS A 28 7.05 -6.82 -2.60
CA CYS A 28 8.33 -7.40 -3.03
C CYS A 28 8.98 -8.25 -1.94
N ILE A 29 8.96 -7.77 -0.69
CA ILE A 29 9.41 -8.53 0.50
C ILE A 29 8.56 -9.78 0.69
N ALA A 30 7.25 -9.65 0.54
CA ALA A 30 6.32 -10.75 0.61
C ALA A 30 6.50 -11.77 -0.51
N TRP A 31 6.75 -11.34 -1.74
CA TRP A 31 7.05 -12.23 -2.87
C TRP A 31 8.30 -13.06 -2.58
N TYR A 32 9.33 -12.44 -2.00
CA TYR A 32 10.53 -13.13 -1.52
C TYR A 32 10.19 -14.14 -0.39
N LEU A 33 9.35 -13.75 0.57
CA LEU A 33 8.92 -14.64 1.66
C LEU A 33 8.02 -15.80 1.19
N MET A 34 7.16 -15.59 0.20
CA MET A 34 6.31 -16.62 -0.41
C MET A 34 7.15 -17.69 -1.12
N HIS A 35 8.30 -17.31 -1.68
CA HIS A 35 9.24 -18.26 -2.27
C HIS A 35 9.93 -19.14 -1.22
N HIS A 36 10.05 -18.64 0.03
CA HIS A 36 10.76 -19.34 1.10
C HIS A 36 9.83 -20.06 2.11
N THR A 37 8.56 -19.65 2.22
CA THR A 37 7.62 -20.17 3.24
C THR A 37 6.22 -20.44 2.67
N THR A 38 5.77 -21.70 2.77
CA THR A 38 4.47 -22.19 2.29
C THR A 38 3.27 -21.67 3.08
N ALA A 39 3.49 -21.11 4.28
CA ALA A 39 2.45 -20.60 5.17
C ALA A 39 1.85 -19.25 4.69
N LEU A 40 2.57 -18.48 3.87
CA LEU A 40 2.10 -17.22 3.28
C LEU A 40 1.37 -17.42 1.93
N LYS A 41 1.08 -18.66 1.53
CA LYS A 41 0.35 -18.96 0.28
C LYS A 41 -1.06 -18.36 0.21
N LYS A 42 -1.66 -17.98 1.35
CA LYS A 42 -2.91 -17.21 1.31
C LYS A 42 -2.58 -15.76 0.95
N ALA A 43 -2.71 -15.46 -0.34
CA ALA A 43 -2.65 -14.10 -0.90
C ALA A 43 -3.48 -13.08 -0.08
N ASP A 44 -4.54 -13.54 0.59
CA ASP A 44 -5.40 -12.73 1.44
C ASP A 44 -4.69 -12.15 2.68
N LEU A 45 -3.76 -12.88 3.32
CA LEU A 45 -3.03 -12.37 4.50
C LEU A 45 -2.09 -11.22 4.10
N LEU A 46 -1.51 -11.35 2.90
CA LEU A 46 -0.63 -10.35 2.31
C LEU A 46 -1.39 -9.07 1.94
N LEU A 47 -2.56 -9.24 1.34
CA LEU A 47 -3.49 -8.17 1.00
C LEU A 47 -3.90 -7.39 2.25
N ILE A 48 -4.26 -8.10 3.34
CA ILE A 48 -4.61 -7.49 4.63
C ILE A 48 -3.42 -6.71 5.22
N GLY A 49 -2.20 -7.24 5.15
CA GLY A 49 -1.00 -6.53 5.60
C GLY A 49 -0.71 -5.25 4.81
N CYS A 50 -0.84 -5.33 3.48
CA CYS A 50 -0.70 -4.21 2.55
C CYS A 50 -1.73 -3.10 2.85
N VAL A 51 -3.00 -3.47 3.03
CA VAL A 51 -4.08 -2.55 3.42
C VAL A 51 -3.81 -1.93 4.79
N ALA A 52 -3.34 -2.72 5.77
CA ALA A 52 -3.03 -2.22 7.12
C ALA A 52 -1.91 -1.16 7.12
N VAL A 53 -0.84 -1.36 6.34
CA VAL A 53 0.25 -0.39 6.21
C VAL A 53 -0.24 0.89 5.52
N ASN A 54 -1.04 0.78 4.46
CA ASN A 54 -1.62 1.95 3.82
C ASN A 54 -2.61 2.69 4.73
N LEU A 55 -3.37 1.98 5.56
CA LEU A 55 -4.27 2.58 6.54
C LEU A 55 -3.52 3.33 7.64
N LEU A 56 -2.34 2.85 8.05
CA LEU A 56 -1.42 3.58 8.94
C LEU A 56 -0.93 4.88 8.28
N TRP A 57 -0.56 4.83 7.01
CA TRP A 57 -0.15 6.01 6.25
C TRP A 57 -1.30 7.02 6.08
N MET A 58 -2.51 6.54 5.81
CA MET A 58 -3.72 7.37 5.78
C MET A 58 -3.91 8.08 7.12
N ASN A 59 -3.88 7.34 8.23
CA ASN A 59 -4.00 7.92 9.58
C ASN A 59 -2.93 8.97 9.85
N TYR A 60 -1.69 8.73 9.39
CA TYR A 60 -0.61 9.70 9.49
C TYR A 60 -0.91 10.98 8.69
N PHE A 61 -1.34 10.88 7.43
CA PHE A 61 -1.67 12.06 6.62
C PHE A 61 -2.89 12.83 7.11
N PHE A 62 -3.89 12.15 7.66
CA PHE A 62 -5.03 12.79 8.30
C PHE A 62 -4.62 13.60 9.55
N LYS A 63 -3.69 13.09 10.37
CA LYS A 63 -3.13 13.84 11.51
C LYS A 63 -2.38 15.11 11.10
N VAL A 64 -1.83 15.16 9.89
CA VAL A 64 -1.09 16.31 9.36
C VAL A 64 -2.01 17.29 8.59
N ASN A 65 -3.35 17.15 8.71
CA ASN A 65 -4.34 17.96 7.97
C ASN A 65 -4.15 17.89 6.44
N LYS A 66 -3.66 16.76 5.92
CA LYS A 66 -3.42 16.53 4.49
C LYS A 66 -4.46 15.57 3.91
N GLU A 67 -5.72 15.98 3.95
CA GLU A 67 -6.87 15.15 3.55
C GLU A 67 -6.78 14.65 2.11
N ASN A 68 -6.31 15.49 1.17
CA ASN A 68 -6.11 15.09 -0.23
C ASN A 68 -5.05 13.99 -0.38
N ALA A 69 -3.98 14.04 0.43
CA ALA A 69 -2.97 12.98 0.43
C ALA A 69 -3.54 11.69 1.04
N GLY A 70 -4.34 11.80 2.12
CA GLY A 70 -5.06 10.68 2.70
C GLY A 70 -5.98 10.00 1.67
N ARG A 71 -6.76 10.77 0.91
CA ARG A 71 -7.59 10.27 -0.20
C ARG A 71 -6.75 9.58 -1.29
N GLY A 72 -5.56 10.11 -1.58
CA GLY A 72 -4.60 9.49 -2.51
C GLY A 72 -4.07 8.14 -2.03
N VAL A 73 -3.82 7.98 -0.73
CA VAL A 73 -3.41 6.68 -0.15
C VAL A 73 -4.56 5.67 -0.23
N VAL A 74 -5.80 6.10 0.01
CA VAL A 74 -6.98 5.22 -0.12
C VAL A 74 -7.16 4.73 -1.57
N SER A 75 -7.02 5.62 -2.56
CA SER A 75 -7.10 5.20 -3.97
C SER A 75 -5.93 4.29 -4.38
N ALA A 76 -4.72 4.53 -3.88
CA ALA A 76 -3.59 3.61 -4.08
C ALA A 76 -3.85 2.21 -3.49
N THR A 77 -4.51 2.15 -2.33
CA THR A 77 -4.91 0.90 -1.68
C THR A 77 -5.89 0.11 -2.53
N PHE A 78 -6.87 0.79 -3.13
CA PHE A 78 -7.80 0.18 -4.08
C PHE A 78 -7.10 -0.37 -5.31
N ILE A 79 -6.14 0.37 -5.88
CA ILE A 79 -5.35 -0.09 -7.03
C ILE A 79 -4.53 -1.33 -6.65
N CYS A 80 -3.83 -1.31 -5.50
CA CYS A 80 -3.10 -2.48 -5.01
C CYS A 80 -4.02 -3.68 -4.81
N ALA A 81 -5.20 -3.48 -4.20
CA ALA A 81 -6.17 -4.56 -4.01
C ALA A 81 -6.64 -5.14 -5.35
N PHE A 82 -6.90 -4.28 -6.35
CA PHE A 82 -7.25 -4.71 -7.71
C PHE A 82 -6.14 -5.55 -8.34
N VAL A 83 -4.88 -5.09 -8.28
CA VAL A 83 -3.73 -5.82 -8.83
C VAL A 83 -3.56 -7.18 -8.15
N PHE A 84 -3.66 -7.24 -6.82
CA PHE A 84 -3.58 -8.49 -6.08
C PHE A 84 -4.75 -9.44 -6.39
N PHE A 85 -5.95 -8.90 -6.56
CA PHE A 85 -7.12 -9.68 -6.95
C PHE A 85 -6.95 -10.31 -8.33
N PHE A 86 -6.47 -9.53 -9.31
CA PHE A 86 -6.12 -10.05 -10.64
C PHE A 86 -5.00 -11.09 -10.58
N TYR A 87 -3.95 -10.84 -9.80
CA TYR A 87 -2.86 -11.79 -9.62
C TYR A 87 -3.35 -13.12 -9.02
N LYS A 88 -4.24 -13.06 -8.02
CA LYS A 88 -4.87 -14.25 -7.45
C LYS A 88 -5.70 -15.01 -8.49
N ILE A 89 -6.53 -14.32 -9.26
CA ILE A 89 -7.32 -14.92 -10.36
C ILE A 89 -6.43 -15.58 -11.40
N MET A 90 -5.37 -14.91 -11.85
CA MET A 90 -4.43 -15.47 -12.83
C MET A 90 -3.62 -16.64 -12.29
N GLN A 91 -3.43 -16.73 -10.96
CA GLN A 91 -2.73 -17.84 -10.33
C GLN A 91 -3.65 -19.06 -10.08
N GLU A 92 -4.98 -18.88 -10.06
CA GLU A 92 -5.97 -19.95 -9.90
C GLU A 92 -6.52 -20.52 -11.23
N VAL A 93 -6.28 -19.85 -12.37
CA VAL A 93 -6.57 -20.34 -13.74
C VAL A 93 -5.42 -21.19 -14.27
#